data_AF-A0A2H6JTE8-F1
#
_entry.id   AF-A0A2H6JTE8-F1
#
_cell.length_a   1.000
_cell.length_b   1.000
_cell.length_c   1.000
_cell.angle_alpha   90.00
_cell.angle_beta   90.00
_cell.angle_gamma   90.00
#
_symmetry.space_group_name_H-M   'P 1'
#
loop_
_entity.id
_entity.type
_entity.pdbx_description
1 polymer ?
#
loop_
_entity_poly.entity_id
_entity_poly.type
_entity_poly.pdbx_seq_one_letter_code
_entity_poly.pdbx_strand_id
1 'polypeptide(L)'
;MYKIKRNAPCPCGSGKKYKKCCLKKEIEEKAKEVREKRIEEEAAEKFWEEFDGATYSDRIARFRDYLTKEPDGIDVFEMLDRISVEARRREDLDTLAGLIGEIKEKCPVIYAKDAFYYSSLLIESMAVVEDFSGLPAALEVFAEKPSGYIDGFFSAIETLMYHSEIDPLIPAMEKAYPKVMESENIISSGIDEFSTLLGWLLLFRGLKEQDAGSLYEDVSRYWDISREDFDKMVAVLTTGSAGAFERQEFLKKGSKKMNPSKVLQLTTAFMHTLNKNGMGYSRALLARNALVEYLLDRERLEEVEKGRSILVPQRASFDSYLASYLDILFSKPYQVVALMEALPSYLGFLHVYGLIENDEFEGALASLAPLKDDVVGLFKSRPEGSVVVPAIEREWERGT
;
A
#
# COMPACT_ATOMS: atom_id res chain seq x y z
N MET A 1 -12.08 -51.64 -2.51
CA MET A 1 -10.95 -52.31 -1.83
C MET A 1 -11.48 -53.31 -0.81
N TYR A 2 -11.14 -54.60 -0.93
CA TYR A 2 -11.62 -55.63 -0.01
C TYR A 2 -10.83 -55.57 1.32
N LYS A 3 -11.47 -55.24 2.44
CA LYS A 3 -10.80 -55.22 3.76
C LYS A 3 -10.43 -56.66 4.16
N ILE A 4 -9.13 -56.95 4.25
CA ILE A 4 -8.63 -58.27 4.67
C ILE A 4 -9.04 -58.52 6.13
N LYS A 5 -9.77 -59.61 6.37
CA LYS A 5 -10.19 -59.99 7.73
C LYS A 5 -8.96 -60.32 8.57
N ARG A 6 -8.88 -59.80 9.80
CA ARG A 6 -7.74 -59.93 10.73
C ARG A 6 -7.20 -61.36 10.91
N ASN A 7 -8.06 -62.38 10.86
CA ASN A 7 -7.68 -63.79 11.05
C ASN A 7 -7.41 -64.55 9.74
N ALA A 8 -7.61 -63.95 8.57
CA ALA A 8 -7.35 -64.59 7.28
C ALA A 8 -5.84 -64.88 7.09
N PRO A 9 -5.46 -65.84 6.22
CA PRO A 9 -4.07 -65.99 5.78
C PRO A 9 -3.52 -64.66 5.26
N CYS A 10 -2.28 -64.35 5.61
CA CYS A 10 -1.65 -63.08 5.25
C CYS A 10 -1.36 -63.04 3.74
N PRO A 11 -1.69 -61.94 3.02
CA PRO A 11 -1.53 -61.85 1.57
C PRO A 11 -0.06 -61.91 1.10
N CYS A 12 0.90 -61.67 1.99
CA CYS A 12 2.33 -61.73 1.66
C CYS A 12 2.90 -63.16 1.52
N GLY A 13 2.05 -64.19 1.56
CA GLY A 13 2.47 -65.60 1.41
C GLY A 13 3.19 -66.21 2.62
N SER A 14 3.20 -65.55 3.78
CA SER A 14 3.96 -66.01 4.97
C SER A 14 3.39 -67.21 5.72
N GLY A 15 2.19 -67.68 5.35
CA GLY A 15 1.46 -68.74 6.08
C GLY A 15 0.89 -68.32 7.44
N LYS A 16 1.14 -67.09 7.92
CA LYS A 16 0.62 -66.56 9.20
C LYS A 16 -0.75 -65.89 9.03
N LYS A 17 -1.49 -65.69 10.13
CA LYS A 17 -2.71 -64.85 10.15
C LYS A 17 -2.32 -63.38 9.89
N TYR A 18 -3.10 -62.64 9.09
CA TYR A 18 -2.84 -61.23 8.74
C TYR A 18 -2.53 -60.35 9.97
N LYS A 19 -3.32 -60.48 11.06
CA LYS A 19 -3.09 -59.77 12.33
C LYS A 19 -1.75 -60.04 13.04
N LYS A 20 -1.11 -61.18 12.75
CA LYS A 20 0.19 -61.57 13.33
C LYS A 20 1.35 -61.37 12.35
N CYS A 21 1.07 -60.79 11.17
CA CYS A 21 2.05 -60.58 10.12
C CYS A 21 1.91 -59.13 9.59
N CYS A 22 1.47 -58.91 8.35
CA CYS A 22 1.46 -57.57 7.74
C CYS A 22 0.71 -56.51 8.56
N LEU A 23 -0.47 -56.82 9.14
CA LEU A 23 -1.18 -55.82 9.95
C LEU A 23 -0.40 -55.40 11.21
N LYS A 24 0.40 -56.31 11.80
CA LYS A 24 1.25 -55.96 12.95
C LYS A 24 2.36 -54.99 12.51
N LYS A 25 2.99 -55.27 11.36
CA LYS A 25 4.01 -54.38 10.77
C LYS A 25 3.43 -53.01 10.42
N GLU A 26 2.27 -52.98 9.77
CA GLU A 26 1.56 -51.73 9.44
C GLU A 26 1.25 -50.90 10.69
N ILE A 27 0.88 -51.54 11.81
CA ILE A 27 0.65 -50.85 13.09
C ILE A 27 1.96 -50.33 13.68
N GLU A 28 3.03 -51.11 13.64
CA GLU A 28 4.36 -50.72 14.15
C GLU A 28 4.97 -49.57 13.32
N GLU A 29 4.83 -49.61 11.99
CA GLU A 29 5.24 -48.54 11.07
C GLU A 29 4.45 -47.25 11.34
N LYS A 30 3.12 -47.32 11.44
CA LYS A 30 2.31 -46.14 11.80
C LYS A 30 2.63 -45.58 13.18
N ALA A 31 2.89 -46.45 14.16
CA ALA A 31 3.28 -45.99 15.50
C ALA A 31 4.66 -45.30 15.48
N LYS A 32 5.57 -45.75 14.62
CA LYS A 32 6.86 -45.10 14.40
C LYS A 32 6.69 -43.73 13.75
N GLU A 33 5.92 -43.64 12.66
CA GLU A 33 5.61 -42.37 11.99
C GLU A 33 4.98 -41.35 12.94
N VAL A 34 3.99 -41.76 13.75
CA VAL A 34 3.35 -40.89 14.74
C VAL A 34 4.35 -40.42 15.80
N ARG A 35 5.27 -41.28 16.22
CA ARG A 35 6.30 -40.92 17.20
C ARG A 35 7.33 -39.95 16.62
N GLU A 36 7.79 -40.18 15.40
CA GLU A 36 8.76 -39.31 14.71
C GLU A 36 8.14 -37.92 14.51
N LYS A 37 6.91 -37.86 14.00
CA LYS A 37 6.19 -36.60 13.83
C LYS A 37 6.04 -35.83 15.15
N ARG A 38 5.71 -36.52 16.25
CA ARG A 38 5.59 -35.88 17.56
C ARG A 38 6.94 -35.31 18.06
N ILE A 39 8.05 -36.00 17.80
CA ILE A 39 9.39 -35.50 18.17
C ILE A 39 9.74 -34.26 17.36
N GLU A 40 9.41 -34.24 16.06
CA GLU A 40 9.59 -33.08 15.19
C GLU A 40 8.73 -31.89 15.65
N GLU A 41 7.45 -32.12 15.98
CA GLU A 41 6.54 -31.10 16.51
C GLU A 41 7.05 -30.53 17.85
N GLU A 42 7.47 -31.39 18.80
CA GLU A 42 8.03 -30.95 20.10
C GLU A 42 9.35 -30.17 19.91
N ALA A 43 10.18 -30.53 18.92
CA ALA A 43 11.42 -29.82 18.62
C ALA A 43 11.15 -28.44 17.99
N ALA A 44 10.18 -28.36 17.08
CA ALA A 44 9.77 -27.12 16.45
C ALA A 44 9.14 -26.15 17.48
N GLU A 45 8.26 -26.64 18.35
CA GLU A 45 7.66 -25.85 19.43
C GLU A 45 8.75 -25.27 20.34
N LYS A 46 9.69 -26.11 20.78
CA LYS A 46 10.81 -25.67 21.60
C LYS A 46 11.69 -24.63 20.89
N PHE A 47 11.95 -24.80 19.60
CA PHE A 47 12.72 -23.84 18.82
C PHE A 47 12.05 -22.46 18.82
N TRP A 48 10.75 -22.41 18.57
CA TRP A 48 9.98 -21.16 18.55
C TRP A 48 9.86 -20.53 19.94
N GLU A 49 9.64 -21.32 20.99
CA GLU A 49 9.67 -20.81 22.38
C GLU A 49 11.01 -20.16 22.72
N GLU A 50 12.13 -20.79 22.34
CA GLU A 50 13.46 -20.23 22.58
C GLU A 50 13.72 -18.99 21.73
N PHE A 51 13.27 -18.97 20.48
CA PHE A 51 13.43 -17.82 19.58
C PHE A 51 12.60 -16.62 20.07
N ASP A 52 11.36 -16.84 20.46
CA ASP A 52 10.47 -15.80 20.98
C ASP A 52 10.90 -15.31 22.36
N GLY A 53 11.46 -16.18 23.20
CA GLY A 53 12.03 -15.78 24.48
C GLY A 53 13.38 -15.07 24.37
N ALA A 54 14.04 -15.11 23.21
CA ALA A 54 15.38 -14.55 23.03
C ALA A 54 15.39 -13.02 22.92
N THR A 55 16.54 -12.42 23.27
CA THR A 55 16.77 -10.98 23.06
C THR A 55 16.85 -10.66 21.57
N TYR A 56 16.70 -9.38 21.19
CA TYR A 56 16.79 -8.95 19.79
C TYR A 56 18.11 -9.39 19.13
N SER A 57 19.25 -9.15 19.78
CA SER A 57 20.57 -9.58 19.29
C SER A 57 20.70 -11.10 19.19
N ASP A 58 20.12 -11.84 20.14
CA ASP A 58 20.17 -13.31 20.12
C ASP A 58 19.28 -13.90 19.02
N ARG A 59 18.11 -13.30 18.73
CA ARG A 59 17.27 -13.68 17.58
C ARG A 59 18.01 -13.50 16.28
N ILE A 60 18.70 -12.37 16.10
CA ILE A 60 19.55 -12.11 14.92
C ILE A 60 20.66 -13.17 14.82
N ALA A 61 21.35 -13.45 15.91
CA ALA A 61 22.41 -14.46 15.93
C ALA A 61 21.88 -15.86 15.56
N ARG A 62 20.73 -16.25 16.13
CA ARG A 62 20.05 -17.52 15.83
C ARG A 62 19.59 -17.58 14.38
N PHE A 63 19.05 -16.49 13.84
CA PHE A 63 18.64 -16.40 12.44
C PHE A 63 19.83 -16.57 11.49
N ARG A 64 20.94 -15.88 11.75
CA ARG A 64 22.19 -16.03 10.97
C ARG A 64 22.73 -17.45 11.02
N ASP A 65 22.73 -18.10 12.19
CA ASP A 65 23.09 -19.51 12.34
C ASP A 65 22.16 -20.43 11.54
N TYR A 66 20.86 -20.18 11.59
CA TYR A 66 19.85 -20.94 10.84
C TYR A 66 20.08 -20.87 9.31
N LEU A 67 20.42 -19.69 8.77
CA LEU A 67 20.72 -19.51 7.35
C LEU A 67 21.94 -20.32 6.86
N THR A 68 22.84 -20.77 7.75
CA THR A 68 24.03 -21.56 7.36
C THR A 68 23.78 -23.06 7.22
N LYS A 69 22.57 -23.52 7.55
CA LYS A 69 22.20 -24.94 7.56
C LYS A 69 21.52 -25.31 6.24
N GLU A 70 20.41 -26.03 6.32
CA GLU A 70 19.46 -26.26 5.24
C GLU A 70 18.13 -25.61 5.63
N PRO A 71 18.03 -24.26 5.50
CA PRO A 71 16.86 -23.54 6.00
C PRO A 71 15.62 -23.87 5.19
N ASP A 72 14.48 -23.99 5.88
CA ASP A 72 13.17 -24.00 5.25
C ASP A 72 12.71 -22.57 4.95
N GLY A 73 12.03 -22.37 3.82
CA GLY A 73 11.59 -21.04 3.40
C GLY A 73 10.53 -20.43 4.33
N ILE A 74 9.63 -21.24 4.88
CA ILE A 74 8.57 -20.79 5.79
C ILE A 74 9.20 -20.29 7.09
N ASP A 75 10.14 -21.06 7.66
CA ASP A 75 10.86 -20.67 8.86
C ASP A 75 11.68 -19.38 8.64
N VAL A 76 12.36 -19.23 7.48
CA VAL A 76 13.11 -18.00 7.15
C VAL A 76 12.18 -16.79 7.15
N PHE A 77 11.01 -16.92 6.51
CA PHE A 77 10.00 -15.87 6.46
C PHE A 77 9.51 -15.51 7.87
N GLU A 78 9.07 -16.50 8.65
CA GLU A 78 8.51 -16.28 9.99
C GLU A 78 9.54 -15.71 10.97
N MET A 79 10.78 -16.18 10.93
CA MET A 79 11.87 -15.63 11.76
C MET A 79 12.17 -14.19 11.38
N LEU A 80 12.26 -13.88 10.08
CA LEU A 80 12.53 -12.52 9.62
C LEU A 80 11.38 -11.58 9.96
N ASP A 81 10.12 -12.01 9.81
CA ASP A 81 8.94 -11.21 10.15
C ASP A 81 9.00 -10.74 11.62
N ARG A 82 9.23 -11.67 12.55
CA ARG A 82 9.39 -11.37 13.98
C ARG A 82 10.56 -10.43 14.27
N ILE A 83 11.69 -10.60 13.57
CA ILE A 83 12.84 -9.70 13.71
C ILE A 83 12.51 -8.32 13.14
N SER A 84 11.81 -8.25 12.01
CA SER A 84 11.50 -7.00 11.31
C SER A 84 10.59 -6.08 12.12
N VAL A 85 9.63 -6.63 12.87
CA VAL A 85 8.75 -5.86 13.76
C VAL A 85 9.58 -5.13 14.82
N GLU A 86 10.51 -5.83 15.46
CA GLU A 86 11.39 -5.24 16.48
C GLU A 86 12.45 -4.31 15.87
N ALA A 87 12.99 -4.65 14.70
CA ALA A 87 13.96 -3.82 13.98
C ALA A 87 13.35 -2.45 13.61
N ARG A 88 12.12 -2.44 13.06
CA ARG A 88 11.38 -1.21 12.75
C ARG A 88 11.09 -0.39 14.00
N ARG A 89 10.69 -1.02 15.11
CA ARG A 89 10.48 -0.32 16.39
C ARG A 89 11.76 0.33 16.93
N ARG A 90 12.92 -0.26 16.62
CA ARG A 90 14.25 0.23 17.02
C ARG A 90 14.89 1.15 15.99
N GLU A 91 14.25 1.36 14.84
CA GLU A 91 14.82 2.08 13.69
C GLU A 91 16.16 1.47 13.20
N ASP A 92 16.37 0.17 13.41
CA ASP A 92 17.60 -0.55 13.03
C ASP A 92 17.49 -1.13 11.62
N LEU A 93 17.44 -0.24 10.63
CA LEU A 93 17.20 -0.60 9.23
C LEU A 93 18.40 -1.27 8.58
N ASP A 94 19.61 -0.87 8.97
CA ASP A 94 20.86 -1.46 8.47
C ASP A 94 20.91 -2.96 8.80
N THR A 95 20.51 -3.34 10.00
CA THR A 95 20.44 -4.76 10.38
C THR A 95 19.39 -5.49 9.55
N LEU A 96 18.19 -4.92 9.37
CA LEU A 96 17.14 -5.55 8.58
C LEU A 96 17.55 -5.74 7.11
N ALA A 97 18.11 -4.71 6.49
CA ALA A 97 18.64 -4.76 5.13
C ALA A 97 19.80 -5.75 5.01
N GLY A 98 20.69 -5.79 6.00
CA GLY A 98 21.76 -6.76 6.08
C GLY A 98 21.25 -8.20 6.12
N LEU A 99 20.24 -8.48 6.95
CA LEU A 99 19.62 -9.80 7.03
C LEU A 99 18.97 -10.23 5.71
N ILE A 100 18.22 -9.34 5.05
CA ILE A 100 17.64 -9.61 3.73
C ILE A 100 18.74 -9.86 2.68
N GLY A 101 19.83 -9.09 2.73
CA GLY A 101 21.01 -9.32 1.90
C GLY A 101 21.65 -10.69 2.13
N GLU A 102 21.74 -11.14 3.38
CA GLU A 102 22.24 -12.47 3.73
C GLU A 102 21.33 -13.58 3.21
N ILE A 103 20.00 -13.42 3.24
CA ILE A 103 19.05 -14.37 2.63
C ILE A 103 19.29 -14.44 1.12
N LYS A 104 19.46 -13.29 0.46
CA LYS A 104 19.73 -13.21 -0.99
C LYS A 104 21.03 -13.92 -1.38
N GLU A 105 22.08 -13.76 -0.58
CA GLU A 105 23.40 -14.35 -0.83
C GLU A 105 23.43 -15.86 -0.52
N LYS A 106 22.99 -16.26 0.68
CA LYS A 106 23.12 -17.63 1.18
C LYS A 106 22.00 -18.55 0.69
N CYS A 107 20.80 -18.00 0.48
CA CYS A 107 19.59 -18.76 0.18
C CYS A 107 18.84 -18.17 -1.02
N PRO A 108 19.45 -18.02 -2.21
CA PRO A 108 18.88 -17.28 -3.34
C PRO A 108 17.55 -17.86 -3.84
N VAL A 109 17.33 -19.17 -3.71
CA VAL A 109 16.06 -19.83 -4.07
C VAL A 109 14.93 -19.46 -3.10
N ILE A 110 15.23 -19.33 -1.80
CA ILE A 110 14.26 -18.85 -0.81
C ILE A 110 14.00 -17.37 -1.04
N TYR A 111 15.06 -16.57 -1.23
CA TYR A 111 14.93 -15.15 -1.53
C TYR A 111 14.01 -14.89 -2.74
N ALA A 112 14.20 -15.64 -3.83
CA ALA A 112 13.46 -15.44 -5.07
C ALA A 112 11.94 -15.69 -4.93
N LYS A 113 11.49 -16.48 -3.95
CA LYS A 113 10.06 -16.73 -3.69
C LYS A 113 9.37 -15.51 -3.10
N ASP A 114 10.06 -14.82 -2.18
CA ASP A 114 9.48 -13.75 -1.37
C ASP A 114 10.15 -12.38 -1.65
N ALA A 115 10.85 -12.23 -2.78
CA ALA A 115 11.61 -11.04 -3.12
C ALA A 115 10.78 -9.75 -3.04
N PHE A 116 9.51 -9.80 -3.48
CA PHE A 116 8.61 -8.65 -3.42
C PHE A 116 8.22 -8.27 -1.99
N TYR A 117 8.06 -9.26 -1.11
CA TYR A 117 7.81 -9.01 0.30
C TYR A 117 9.00 -8.31 0.94
N TYR A 118 10.22 -8.82 0.71
CA TYR A 118 11.43 -8.18 1.24
C TYR A 118 11.63 -6.75 0.71
N SER A 119 11.36 -6.51 -0.57
CA SER A 119 11.39 -5.16 -1.14
C SER A 119 10.34 -4.24 -0.54
N SER A 120 9.11 -4.71 -0.35
CA SER A 120 8.04 -3.92 0.28
C SER A 120 8.40 -3.55 1.71
N LEU A 121 8.88 -4.54 2.49
CA LEU A 121 9.33 -4.35 3.86
C LEU A 121 10.46 -3.31 3.97
N LEU A 122 11.43 -3.33 3.05
CA LEU A 122 12.49 -2.32 3.00
C LEU A 122 11.94 -0.93 2.71
N ILE A 123 11.04 -0.78 1.72
CA ILE A 123 10.45 0.52 1.35
C ILE A 123 9.63 1.09 2.51
N GLU A 124 8.78 0.28 3.13
CA GLU A 124 8.01 0.68 4.32
C GLU A 124 8.92 1.07 5.48
N SER A 125 10.00 0.34 5.70
CA SER A 125 10.95 0.66 6.77
C SER A 125 11.68 1.97 6.51
N MET A 126 12.14 2.20 5.29
CA MET A 126 12.74 3.47 4.85
C MET A 126 11.77 4.64 5.04
N ALA A 127 10.48 4.44 4.75
CA ALA A 127 9.44 5.43 4.93
C ALA A 127 9.21 5.82 6.41
N VAL A 128 9.37 4.88 7.36
CA VAL A 128 9.20 5.14 8.80
C VAL A 128 10.28 6.08 9.36
N VAL A 129 11.51 5.96 8.88
CA VAL A 129 12.65 6.79 9.34
C VAL A 129 12.99 7.94 8.39
N GLU A 130 12.25 8.04 7.27
CA GLU A 130 12.47 9.00 6.18
C GLU A 130 13.90 8.99 5.61
N ASP A 131 14.53 7.81 5.52
CA ASP A 131 15.81 7.58 4.85
C ASP A 131 15.63 6.64 3.65
N PHE A 132 15.68 7.21 2.45
CA PHE A 132 15.47 6.50 1.19
C PHE A 132 16.76 6.16 0.45
N SER A 133 17.91 6.18 1.12
CA SER A 133 19.22 5.90 0.51
C SER A 133 19.30 4.51 -0.16
N GLY A 134 18.58 3.52 0.37
CA GLY A 134 18.49 2.15 -0.17
C GLY A 134 17.43 1.94 -1.25
N LEU A 135 16.65 2.97 -1.59
CA LEU A 135 15.45 2.84 -2.43
C LEU A 135 15.69 2.25 -3.83
N PRO A 136 16.74 2.64 -4.59
CA PRO A 136 16.98 2.07 -5.91
C PRO A 136 17.13 0.55 -5.91
N ALA A 137 17.79 -0.02 -4.90
CA ALA A 137 17.98 -1.46 -4.79
C ALA A 137 16.68 -2.20 -4.45
N ALA A 138 15.82 -1.60 -3.63
CA ALA A 138 14.52 -2.18 -3.28
C ALA A 138 13.55 -2.16 -4.48
N LEU A 139 13.54 -1.08 -5.26
CA LEU A 139 12.69 -0.91 -6.45
C LEU A 139 13.05 -1.83 -7.61
N GLU A 140 14.32 -2.24 -7.71
CA GLU A 140 14.79 -3.09 -8.81
C GLU A 140 14.01 -4.40 -8.93
N VAL A 141 13.56 -4.98 -7.81
CA VAL A 141 12.75 -6.20 -7.80
C VAL A 141 11.42 -6.00 -8.54
N PHE A 142 10.75 -4.87 -8.27
CA PHE A 142 9.51 -4.49 -8.94
C PHE A 142 9.74 -4.17 -10.42
N ALA A 143 10.82 -3.44 -10.73
CA ALA A 143 11.17 -3.06 -12.09
C ALA A 143 11.46 -4.29 -12.99
N GLU A 144 12.05 -5.35 -12.43
CA GLU A 144 12.39 -6.55 -13.18
C GLU A 144 11.21 -7.49 -13.43
N LYS A 145 10.30 -7.65 -12.46
CA LYS A 145 9.19 -8.62 -12.54
C LYS A 145 7.85 -8.03 -12.04
N PRO A 146 7.35 -6.93 -12.61
CA PRO A 146 6.21 -6.20 -12.06
C PRO A 146 4.92 -7.03 -12.00
N SER A 147 4.72 -7.97 -12.93
CA SER A 147 3.54 -8.84 -12.97
C SER A 147 3.51 -9.94 -11.90
N GLY A 148 4.61 -10.16 -11.18
CA GLY A 148 4.67 -11.16 -10.11
C GLY A 148 3.93 -10.74 -8.84
N TYR A 149 3.83 -9.44 -8.58
CA TYR A 149 3.12 -8.87 -7.43
C TYR A 149 2.80 -7.39 -7.66
N ILE A 150 1.90 -7.12 -8.61
CA ILE A 150 1.59 -5.76 -9.04
C ILE A 150 0.97 -4.90 -7.92
N ASP A 151 0.15 -5.50 -7.06
CA ASP A 151 -0.49 -4.80 -5.94
C ASP A 151 0.53 -4.29 -4.92
N GLY A 152 1.59 -5.06 -4.67
CA GLY A 152 2.71 -4.60 -3.85
C GLY A 152 3.49 -3.47 -4.50
N PHE A 153 3.59 -3.46 -5.83
CA PHE A 153 4.24 -2.34 -6.52
C PHE A 153 3.39 -1.07 -6.42
N PHE A 154 2.07 -1.15 -6.58
CA PHE A 154 1.17 -0.01 -6.32
C PHE A 154 1.27 0.47 -4.87
N SER A 155 1.34 -0.44 -3.90
CA SER A 155 1.53 -0.08 -2.49
C SER A 155 2.85 0.68 -2.25
N ALA A 156 3.93 0.23 -2.89
CA ALA A 156 5.22 0.92 -2.87
C ALA A 156 5.16 2.30 -3.55
N ILE A 157 4.47 2.39 -4.71
CA ILE A 157 4.24 3.67 -5.41
C ILE A 157 3.50 4.65 -4.50
N GLU A 158 2.40 4.24 -3.87
CA GLU A 158 1.62 5.10 -2.97
C GLU A 158 2.42 5.55 -1.75
N THR A 159 3.21 4.64 -1.15
CA THR A 159 4.12 4.96 -0.05
C THR A 159 5.09 6.07 -0.47
N LEU A 160 5.80 5.88 -1.58
CA LEU A 160 6.79 6.84 -2.06
C LEU A 160 6.16 8.16 -2.52
N MET A 161 4.96 8.11 -3.12
CA MET A 161 4.19 9.29 -3.48
C MET A 161 3.85 10.14 -2.26
N TYR A 162 3.45 9.52 -1.14
CA TYR A 162 3.18 10.21 0.12
C TYR A 162 4.44 10.91 0.67
N HIS A 163 5.59 10.24 0.62
CA HIS A 163 6.87 10.83 1.04
C HIS A 163 7.51 11.75 -0.01
N SER A 164 6.88 11.93 -1.17
CA SER A 164 7.40 12.73 -2.30
C SER A 164 8.72 12.21 -2.90
N GLU A 165 9.00 10.92 -2.72
CA GLU A 165 10.20 10.23 -3.21
C GLU A 165 9.99 9.66 -4.62
N ILE A 166 9.77 10.56 -5.58
CA ILE A 166 9.42 10.21 -6.95
C ILE A 166 10.65 9.99 -7.85
N ASP A 167 11.80 10.57 -7.50
CA ASP A 167 12.97 10.62 -8.38
C ASP A 167 13.57 9.22 -8.64
N PRO A 168 13.73 8.33 -7.63
CA PRO A 168 14.12 6.93 -7.86
C PRO A 168 12.97 6.06 -8.38
N LEU A 169 11.71 6.45 -8.11
CA LEU A 169 10.52 5.69 -8.50
C LEU A 169 10.27 5.73 -10.01
N ILE A 170 10.37 6.90 -10.63
CA ILE A 170 10.12 7.09 -12.06
C ILE A 170 10.94 6.11 -12.93
N PRO A 171 12.29 6.03 -12.83
CA PRO A 171 13.05 5.12 -13.67
C PRO A 171 12.72 3.64 -13.42
N ALA A 172 12.34 3.27 -12.19
CA ALA A 172 11.87 1.92 -11.89
C ALA A 172 10.54 1.62 -12.60
N MET A 173 9.60 2.57 -12.59
CA MET A 173 8.33 2.45 -13.30
C MET A 173 8.50 2.46 -14.82
N GLU A 174 9.38 3.31 -15.38
CA GLU A 174 9.71 3.33 -16.81
C GLU A 174 10.28 1.97 -17.26
N LYS A 175 11.16 1.36 -16.45
CA LYS A 175 11.73 0.03 -16.70
C LYS A 175 10.70 -1.10 -16.58
N ALA A 176 9.73 -0.97 -15.68
CA ALA A 176 8.63 -1.92 -15.52
C ALA A 176 7.59 -1.83 -16.64
N TYR A 177 7.35 -0.63 -17.18
CA TYR A 177 6.21 -0.32 -18.03
C TYR A 177 6.01 -1.28 -19.22
N PRO A 178 7.02 -1.61 -20.05
CA PRO A 178 6.83 -2.56 -21.16
C PRO A 178 6.33 -3.94 -20.68
N LYS A 179 6.84 -4.41 -19.54
CA LYS A 179 6.44 -5.70 -18.94
C LYS A 179 5.02 -5.65 -18.35
N VAL A 180 4.58 -4.49 -17.86
CA VAL A 180 3.21 -4.26 -17.38
C VAL A 180 2.24 -4.28 -18.57
N MET A 181 2.56 -3.55 -19.63
CA MET A 181 1.74 -3.46 -20.85
C MET A 181 1.52 -4.81 -21.54
N GLU A 182 2.54 -5.67 -21.53
CA GLU A 182 2.50 -6.99 -22.17
C GLU A 182 1.95 -8.09 -21.25
N SER A 183 1.60 -7.78 -20.00
CA SER A 183 1.21 -8.80 -19.03
C SER A 183 -0.23 -9.28 -19.23
N GLU A 184 -0.41 -10.59 -19.36
CA GLU A 184 -1.74 -11.24 -19.32
C GLU A 184 -2.32 -11.32 -17.89
N ASN A 185 -1.50 -11.10 -16.86
CA ASN A 185 -1.90 -11.21 -15.45
C ASN A 185 -2.40 -9.89 -14.87
N ILE A 186 -2.27 -8.78 -15.60
CA ILE A 186 -2.71 -7.46 -15.17
C ILE A 186 -3.93 -7.08 -16.01
N ILE A 187 -5.04 -6.77 -15.35
CA ILE A 187 -6.26 -6.32 -16.02
C ILE A 187 -6.04 -4.93 -16.65
N SER A 188 -6.79 -4.61 -17.69
CA SER A 188 -6.61 -3.35 -18.45
C SER A 188 -6.66 -2.10 -17.57
N SER A 189 -7.55 -2.05 -16.57
CA SER A 189 -7.63 -0.91 -15.66
C SER A 189 -6.38 -0.72 -14.80
N GLY A 190 -5.69 -1.81 -14.44
CA GLY A 190 -4.42 -1.73 -13.72
C GLY A 190 -3.29 -1.23 -14.62
N ILE A 191 -3.32 -1.57 -15.92
CA ILE A 191 -2.39 -1.02 -16.91
C ILE A 191 -2.62 0.48 -17.10
N ASP A 192 -3.88 0.89 -17.23
CA ASP A 192 -4.28 2.30 -17.38
C ASP A 192 -3.91 3.13 -16.13
N GLU A 193 -4.09 2.56 -14.92
CA GLU A 193 -3.70 3.20 -13.66
C GLU A 193 -2.18 3.36 -13.58
N PHE A 194 -1.41 2.32 -13.91
CA PHE A 194 0.05 2.37 -13.90
C PHE A 194 0.60 3.43 -14.87
N SER A 195 0.06 3.47 -16.09
CA SER A 195 0.49 4.38 -17.15
C SER A 195 0.14 5.84 -16.81
N THR A 196 -1.06 6.06 -16.27
CA THR A 196 -1.53 7.38 -15.81
C THR A 196 -0.68 7.88 -14.64
N LEU A 197 -0.39 7.03 -13.65
CA LEU A 197 0.48 7.38 -12.52
C LEU A 197 1.88 7.77 -12.99
N LEU A 198 2.49 6.98 -13.89
CA LEU A 198 3.79 7.33 -14.46
C LEU A 198 3.77 8.70 -15.17
N GLY A 199 2.72 8.97 -15.95
CA GLY A 199 2.51 10.27 -16.58
C GLY A 199 2.43 11.43 -15.58
N TRP A 200 1.70 11.26 -14.47
CA TRP A 200 1.65 12.24 -13.39
C TRP A 200 3.01 12.49 -12.75
N LEU A 201 3.76 11.42 -12.44
CA LEU A 201 5.08 11.56 -11.80
C LEU A 201 6.08 12.28 -12.70
N LEU A 202 6.09 11.97 -13.99
CA LEU A 202 6.90 12.66 -15.00
C LEU A 202 6.55 14.15 -15.07
N LEU A 203 5.25 14.48 -15.08
CA LEU A 203 4.79 15.87 -15.01
C LEU A 203 5.30 16.56 -13.73
N PHE A 204 5.16 15.94 -12.56
CA PHE A 204 5.62 16.55 -11.30
C PHE A 204 7.13 16.76 -11.25
N ARG A 205 7.93 15.81 -11.77
CA ARG A 205 9.38 15.98 -11.93
C ARG A 205 9.70 17.19 -12.82
N GLY A 206 9.07 17.29 -14.00
CA GLY A 206 9.30 18.43 -14.90
C GLY A 206 8.89 19.78 -14.31
N LEU A 207 7.77 19.83 -13.56
CA LEU A 207 7.36 21.04 -12.84
C LEU A 207 8.38 21.45 -11.77
N LYS A 208 8.97 20.49 -11.04
CA LYS A 208 10.02 20.72 -10.04
C LYS A 208 11.32 21.23 -10.67
N GLU A 209 11.71 20.65 -11.79
CA GLU A 209 12.94 21.00 -12.53
C GLU A 209 12.82 22.30 -13.34
N GLN A 210 11.59 22.80 -13.52
CA GLN A 210 11.28 23.95 -14.40
C GLN A 210 11.72 23.71 -15.86
N ASP A 211 11.81 22.44 -16.27
CA ASP A 211 12.15 22.06 -17.62
C ASP A 211 10.87 21.82 -18.44
N ALA A 212 10.48 22.83 -19.20
CA ALA A 212 9.34 22.74 -20.12
C ALA A 212 9.74 22.13 -21.48
N GLY A 213 11.04 21.90 -21.73
CA GLY A 213 11.52 21.28 -22.96
C GLY A 213 11.11 19.81 -22.98
N SER A 214 10.33 19.41 -23.99
CA SER A 214 9.85 18.02 -24.19
C SER A 214 8.98 17.39 -23.09
N LEU A 215 8.53 18.14 -22.07
CA LEU A 215 7.75 17.55 -20.97
C LEU A 215 6.47 16.84 -21.42
N TYR A 216 5.74 17.44 -22.37
CA TYR A 216 4.58 16.79 -22.97
C TYR A 216 4.99 15.51 -23.72
N GLU A 217 6.04 15.57 -24.53
CA GLU A 217 6.54 14.44 -25.30
C GLU A 217 7.01 13.28 -24.42
N ASP A 218 7.48 13.55 -23.21
CA ASP A 218 7.86 12.51 -22.24
C ASP A 218 6.62 11.92 -21.57
N VAL A 219 5.66 12.74 -21.15
CA VAL A 219 4.41 12.29 -20.52
C VAL A 219 3.53 11.51 -21.51
N SER A 220 3.40 11.98 -22.75
CA SER A 220 2.51 11.39 -23.76
C SER A 220 3.00 10.04 -24.30
N ARG A 221 4.20 9.58 -23.92
CA ARG A 221 4.67 8.21 -24.22
C ARG A 221 3.96 7.15 -23.39
N TYR A 222 3.50 7.54 -22.21
CA TYR A 222 2.92 6.64 -21.23
C TYR A 222 1.44 6.93 -21.02
N TRP A 223 1.07 8.20 -20.98
CA TRP A 223 -0.29 8.63 -20.71
C TRP A 223 -0.98 9.13 -21.98
N ASP A 224 -2.12 8.52 -22.34
CA ASP A 224 -2.99 9.00 -23.41
C ASP A 224 -3.69 10.31 -22.99
N ILE A 225 -3.00 11.43 -23.22
CA ILE A 225 -3.48 12.78 -22.94
C ILE A 225 -3.26 13.69 -24.15
N SER A 226 -4.26 14.51 -24.47
CA SER A 226 -4.14 15.51 -25.52
C SER A 226 -3.21 16.65 -25.09
N ARG A 227 -2.48 17.26 -26.04
CA ARG A 227 -1.65 18.44 -25.74
C ARG A 227 -2.46 19.58 -25.12
N GLU A 228 -3.69 19.78 -25.57
CA GLU A 228 -4.57 20.82 -25.01
C GLU A 228 -4.90 20.55 -23.53
N ASP A 229 -5.24 19.31 -23.16
CA ASP A 229 -5.56 18.97 -21.77
C ASP A 229 -4.32 18.97 -20.89
N PHE A 230 -3.18 18.56 -21.43
CA PHE A 230 -1.89 18.67 -20.76
C PHE A 230 -1.55 20.14 -20.45
N ASP A 231 -1.60 21.03 -21.45
CA ASP A 231 -1.27 22.45 -21.28
C ASP A 231 -2.20 23.12 -20.26
N LYS A 232 -3.51 22.79 -20.28
CA LYS A 232 -4.48 23.24 -19.26
C LYS A 232 -4.10 22.76 -17.87
N MET A 233 -3.73 21.49 -17.71
CA MET A 233 -3.35 20.92 -16.42
C MET A 233 -2.07 21.57 -15.88
N VAL A 234 -1.05 21.75 -16.72
CA VAL A 234 0.18 22.48 -16.36
C VAL A 234 -0.15 23.90 -15.91
N ALA A 235 -1.00 24.62 -16.66
CA ALA A 235 -1.41 25.97 -16.30
C ALA A 235 -2.12 26.01 -14.93
N VAL A 236 -3.03 25.08 -14.66
CA VAL A 236 -3.74 25.01 -13.37
C VAL A 236 -2.79 24.69 -12.22
N LEU A 237 -1.91 23.69 -12.38
CA LEU A 237 -0.96 23.31 -11.33
C LEU A 237 0.06 24.41 -11.04
N THR A 238 0.49 25.16 -12.04
CA THR A 238 1.51 26.21 -11.87
C THR A 238 0.93 27.54 -11.37
N THR A 239 -0.28 27.89 -11.81
CA THR A 239 -0.86 29.22 -11.52
C THR A 239 -2.01 29.20 -10.52
N GLY A 240 -2.58 28.03 -10.22
CA GLY A 240 -3.82 27.89 -9.45
C GLY A 240 -5.08 28.39 -10.16
N SER A 241 -4.95 28.92 -11.38
CA SER A 241 -6.06 29.50 -12.13
C SER A 241 -6.80 28.43 -12.92
N ALA A 242 -7.88 27.91 -12.33
CA ALA A 242 -8.84 27.04 -13.02
C ALA A 242 -10.11 27.77 -13.49
N GLY A 243 -10.08 29.11 -13.48
CA GLY A 243 -11.26 29.94 -13.73
C GLY A 243 -12.16 30.09 -12.49
N ALA A 244 -13.28 30.79 -12.66
CA ALA A 244 -14.29 30.91 -11.63
C ALA A 244 -15.14 29.64 -11.59
N PHE A 245 -15.43 29.15 -10.39
CA PHE A 245 -16.35 28.02 -10.17
C PHE A 245 -17.70 28.55 -9.68
N GLU A 246 -18.79 28.04 -10.25
CA GLU A 246 -20.13 28.27 -9.69
C GLU A 246 -20.70 26.96 -9.14
N ARG A 247 -21.39 27.03 -7.99
CA ARG A 247 -21.94 25.84 -7.31
C ARG A 247 -22.80 24.94 -8.22
N GLN A 248 -23.51 25.55 -9.16
CA GLN A 248 -24.38 24.85 -10.10
C GLN A 248 -23.65 24.01 -11.17
N GLU A 249 -22.39 24.32 -11.47
CA GLU A 249 -21.61 23.62 -12.51
C GLU A 249 -21.20 22.21 -12.09
N PHE A 250 -21.17 21.95 -10.79
CA PHE A 250 -20.82 20.65 -10.22
C PHE A 250 -21.92 19.61 -10.36
N LEU A 251 -23.10 20.00 -10.85
CA LEU A 251 -24.18 19.10 -11.22
C LEU A 251 -24.32 19.00 -12.74
N LYS A 252 -24.55 17.79 -13.25
CA LYS A 252 -24.92 17.60 -14.66
C LYS A 252 -26.25 18.31 -14.93
N LYS A 253 -26.33 19.03 -16.06
CA LYS A 253 -27.51 19.79 -16.45
C LYS A 253 -28.78 18.91 -16.42
N GLY A 254 -29.77 19.31 -15.63
CA GLY A 254 -31.04 18.57 -15.48
C GLY A 254 -30.93 17.27 -14.66
N SER A 255 -29.84 17.08 -13.92
CA SER A 255 -29.58 15.90 -13.10
C SER A 255 -29.11 16.29 -11.70
N LYS A 256 -29.34 15.40 -10.72
CA LYS A 256 -28.71 15.48 -9.40
C LYS A 256 -27.30 14.88 -9.38
N LYS A 257 -26.83 14.35 -10.52
CA LYS A 257 -25.52 13.70 -10.62
C LYS A 257 -24.39 14.71 -10.67
N MET A 258 -23.26 14.40 -10.05
CA MET A 258 -22.07 15.21 -10.12
C MET A 258 -21.52 15.28 -11.54
N ASN A 259 -20.88 16.40 -11.86
CA ASN A 259 -20.17 16.63 -13.12
C ASN A 259 -18.68 16.28 -12.93
N PRO A 260 -18.21 15.11 -13.40
CA PRO A 260 -16.85 14.65 -13.14
C PRO A 260 -15.80 15.62 -13.67
N SER A 261 -16.03 16.23 -14.84
CA SER A 261 -15.09 17.18 -15.43
C SER A 261 -14.86 18.40 -14.53
N LYS A 262 -15.92 18.94 -13.91
CA LYS A 262 -15.82 20.08 -13.00
C LYS A 262 -15.19 19.71 -11.66
N VAL A 263 -15.47 18.51 -11.14
CA VAL A 263 -14.79 17.98 -9.94
C VAL A 263 -13.30 17.82 -10.19
N LEU A 264 -12.92 17.25 -11.34
CA LEU A 264 -11.52 17.06 -11.72
C LEU A 264 -10.79 18.41 -11.86
N GLN A 265 -11.42 19.42 -12.48
CA GLN A 265 -10.85 20.77 -12.60
C GLN A 265 -10.65 21.44 -11.23
N LEU A 266 -11.68 21.43 -10.37
CA LEU A 266 -11.62 21.99 -9.02
C LEU A 266 -10.52 21.34 -8.19
N THR A 267 -10.47 20.01 -8.19
CA THR A 267 -9.51 19.27 -7.38
C THR A 267 -8.08 19.35 -7.91
N THR A 268 -7.87 19.56 -9.22
CA THR A 268 -6.54 19.90 -9.76
C THR A 268 -6.08 21.29 -9.30
N ALA A 269 -6.98 22.28 -9.24
CA ALA A 269 -6.66 23.60 -8.65
C ALA A 269 -6.39 23.51 -7.15
N PHE A 270 -7.08 22.62 -6.45
CA PHE A 270 -6.82 22.34 -5.04
C PHE A 270 -5.40 21.77 -4.83
N MET A 271 -4.91 20.89 -5.71
CA MET A 271 -3.52 20.41 -5.63
C MET A 271 -2.49 21.54 -5.68
N HIS A 272 -2.71 22.58 -6.48
CA HIS A 272 -1.85 23.78 -6.46
C HIS A 272 -1.84 24.44 -5.07
N THR A 273 -3.02 24.54 -4.43
CA THR A 273 -3.15 25.11 -3.08
C THR A 273 -2.38 24.28 -2.05
N LEU A 274 -2.53 22.95 -2.08
CA LEU A 274 -1.77 22.04 -1.24
C LEU A 274 -0.26 22.21 -1.46
N ASN A 275 0.18 22.29 -2.71
CA ASN A 275 1.59 22.46 -3.04
C ASN A 275 2.17 23.78 -2.54
N LYS A 276 1.43 24.88 -2.70
CA LYS A 276 1.79 26.18 -2.15
C LYS A 276 1.93 26.16 -0.62
N ASN A 277 1.18 25.30 0.06
CA ASN A 277 1.24 25.12 1.51
C ASN A 277 2.31 24.11 1.96
N GLY A 278 3.13 23.59 1.04
CA GLY A 278 4.28 22.73 1.34
C GLY A 278 4.06 21.23 1.10
N MET A 279 2.88 20.81 0.64
CA MET A 279 2.61 19.41 0.30
C MET A 279 3.15 19.06 -1.11
N GLY A 280 4.01 18.06 -1.24
CA GLY A 280 4.48 17.61 -2.56
C GLY A 280 3.34 17.20 -3.49
N TYR A 281 3.48 17.43 -4.81
CA TYR A 281 2.42 17.13 -5.77
C TYR A 281 1.97 15.66 -5.79
N SER A 282 2.90 14.73 -5.60
CA SER A 282 2.59 13.30 -5.54
C SER A 282 1.71 12.95 -4.33
N ARG A 283 1.97 13.54 -3.16
CA ARG A 283 1.13 13.40 -1.96
C ARG A 283 -0.22 14.08 -2.15
N ALA A 284 -0.23 15.26 -2.75
CA ALA A 284 -1.46 15.97 -3.10
C ALA A 284 -2.32 15.17 -4.11
N LEU A 285 -1.69 14.40 -5.01
CA LEU A 285 -2.40 13.53 -5.95
C LEU A 285 -3.11 12.38 -5.23
N LEU A 286 -2.48 11.76 -4.21
CA LEU A 286 -3.13 10.74 -3.38
C LEU A 286 -4.39 11.29 -2.71
N ALA A 287 -4.25 12.45 -2.05
CA ALA A 287 -5.37 13.14 -1.41
C ALA A 287 -6.49 13.47 -2.42
N ARG A 288 -6.11 14.00 -3.59
CA ARG A 288 -7.04 14.32 -4.68
C ARG A 288 -7.77 13.07 -5.17
N ASN A 289 -7.08 11.98 -5.44
CA ASN A 289 -7.70 10.79 -6.01
C ASN A 289 -8.74 10.21 -5.06
N ALA A 290 -8.40 10.08 -3.77
CA ALA A 290 -9.34 9.61 -2.77
C ALA A 290 -10.54 10.57 -2.59
N LEU A 291 -10.29 11.89 -2.61
CA LEU A 291 -11.37 12.88 -2.57
C LEU A 291 -12.29 12.80 -3.79
N VAL A 292 -11.72 12.71 -4.99
CA VAL A 292 -12.48 12.62 -6.25
C VAL A 292 -13.31 11.35 -6.26
N GLU A 293 -12.74 10.23 -5.88
CA GLU A 293 -13.44 8.95 -5.81
C GLU A 293 -14.61 9.04 -4.83
N TYR A 294 -14.37 9.50 -3.60
CA TYR A 294 -15.44 9.74 -2.63
C TYR A 294 -16.53 10.66 -3.17
N LEU A 295 -16.17 11.79 -3.77
CA LEU A 295 -17.14 12.76 -4.29
C LEU A 295 -17.95 12.22 -5.48
N LEU A 296 -17.36 11.39 -6.34
CA LEU A 296 -18.10 10.83 -7.48
C LEU A 296 -18.90 9.58 -7.11
N ASP A 297 -18.45 8.80 -6.14
CA ASP A 297 -19.12 7.57 -5.71
C ASP A 297 -20.17 7.78 -4.61
N ARG A 298 -20.17 8.93 -3.91
CA ARG A 298 -21.20 9.29 -2.91
C ARG A 298 -22.64 9.25 -3.44
N GLU A 299 -22.84 9.28 -4.76
CA GLU A 299 -24.16 9.05 -5.38
C GLU A 299 -24.77 7.68 -5.01
N ARG A 300 -23.95 6.70 -4.62
CA ARG A 300 -24.38 5.38 -4.15
C ARG A 300 -24.66 5.31 -2.64
N LEU A 301 -24.21 6.30 -1.87
CA LEU A 301 -24.13 6.19 -0.42
C LEU A 301 -25.30 6.87 0.30
N GLU A 302 -25.69 8.11 -0.01
CA GLU A 302 -26.77 8.81 0.73
C GLU A 302 -27.49 9.92 -0.08
N GLU A 303 -28.70 10.32 0.37
CA GLU A 303 -29.27 11.62 -0.01
C GLU A 303 -28.45 12.73 0.65
N VAL A 304 -27.83 13.61 -0.14
CA VAL A 304 -27.12 14.79 0.37
C VAL A 304 -28.01 15.55 1.35
N GLU A 305 -27.58 15.67 2.61
CA GLU A 305 -28.26 16.49 3.63
C GLU A 305 -28.75 17.81 3.05
N LYS A 306 -30.06 18.06 3.22
CA LYS A 306 -30.75 19.17 2.58
C LYS A 306 -30.13 20.51 2.99
N GLY A 307 -29.61 21.25 2.01
CA GLY A 307 -29.03 22.58 2.21
C GLY A 307 -27.51 22.61 2.34
N ARG A 308 -26.83 21.45 2.37
CA ARG A 308 -25.36 21.37 2.32
C ARG A 308 -24.85 21.20 0.89
N SER A 309 -23.66 21.72 0.65
CA SER A 309 -22.92 21.62 -0.60
C SER A 309 -22.57 20.17 -0.90
N ILE A 310 -22.72 19.80 -2.18
CA ILE A 310 -22.34 18.48 -2.68
C ILE A 310 -20.81 18.27 -2.73
N LEU A 311 -20.04 19.31 -2.42
CA LEU A 311 -18.58 19.26 -2.40
C LEU A 311 -18.04 18.98 -1.00
N VAL A 312 -18.86 19.11 0.05
CA VAL A 312 -18.45 18.86 1.43
C VAL A 312 -18.64 17.38 1.75
N PRO A 313 -17.62 16.69 2.29
CA PRO A 313 -17.78 15.34 2.83
C PRO A 313 -18.74 15.29 4.01
N GLN A 314 -19.61 14.28 4.02
CA GLN A 314 -20.57 14.04 5.09
C GLN A 314 -20.05 12.95 6.00
N ARG A 315 -20.13 13.17 7.31
CA ARG A 315 -19.48 12.31 8.31
C ARG A 315 -19.77 10.82 8.11
N ALA A 316 -21.03 10.42 7.99
CA ALA A 316 -21.41 8.99 7.94
C ALA A 316 -20.90 8.28 6.67
N SER A 317 -21.16 8.87 5.50
CA SER A 317 -20.66 8.31 4.23
C SER A 317 -19.15 8.40 4.09
N PHE A 318 -18.52 9.44 4.64
CA PHE A 318 -17.07 9.59 4.62
C PHE A 318 -16.38 8.58 5.53
N ASP A 319 -16.90 8.35 6.73
CA ASP A 319 -16.43 7.28 7.64
C ASP A 319 -16.49 5.91 6.96
N SER A 320 -17.64 5.58 6.35
CA SER A 320 -17.82 4.32 5.61
C SER A 320 -16.83 4.17 4.45
N TYR A 321 -16.54 5.27 3.74
CA TYR A 321 -15.55 5.30 2.67
C TYR A 321 -14.13 5.11 3.20
N LEU A 322 -13.73 5.81 4.27
CA LEU A 322 -12.40 5.64 4.86
C LEU A 322 -12.20 4.21 5.37
N ALA A 323 -13.22 3.62 6.00
CA ALA A 323 -13.19 2.24 6.48
C ALA A 323 -12.96 1.23 5.34
N SER A 324 -13.51 1.44 4.14
CA SER A 324 -13.29 0.51 3.03
C SER A 324 -11.85 0.51 2.51
N TYR A 325 -11.08 1.58 2.74
CA TYR A 325 -9.66 1.70 2.36
C TYR A 325 -8.72 1.16 3.43
N LEU A 326 -9.24 0.82 4.61
CA LEU A 326 -8.49 0.25 5.72
C LEU A 326 -8.82 -1.23 5.94
N ASP A 327 -9.63 -1.83 5.05
CA ASP A 327 -9.93 -3.26 5.07
C ASP A 327 -8.72 -4.10 4.63
N ILE A 328 -8.61 -5.30 5.18
CA ILE A 328 -7.46 -6.21 5.05
C ILE A 328 -7.19 -6.59 3.58
N LEU A 329 -8.23 -6.63 2.75
CA LEU A 329 -8.14 -7.11 1.36
C LEU A 329 -7.69 -6.03 0.36
N PHE A 330 -7.90 -4.74 0.64
CA PHE A 330 -7.64 -3.63 -0.29
C PHE A 330 -7.13 -2.39 0.45
N SER A 331 -6.19 -2.59 1.39
CA SER A 331 -5.68 -1.55 2.25
C SER A 331 -4.86 -0.52 1.46
N LYS A 332 -5.32 0.75 1.45
CA LYS A 332 -4.65 1.90 0.83
C LYS A 332 -4.41 3.00 1.88
N PRO A 333 -3.53 2.74 2.87
CA PRO A 333 -3.42 3.56 4.07
C PRO A 333 -2.93 4.98 3.76
N TYR A 334 -2.00 5.13 2.82
CA TYR A 334 -1.46 6.44 2.45
C TYR A 334 -2.45 7.33 1.70
N GLN A 335 -3.43 6.76 1.00
CA GLN A 335 -4.54 7.54 0.42
C GLN A 335 -5.45 8.11 1.51
N VAL A 336 -5.80 7.30 2.51
CA VAL A 336 -6.59 7.73 3.68
C VAL A 336 -5.88 8.82 4.43
N VAL A 337 -4.59 8.63 4.73
CA VAL A 337 -3.79 9.60 5.46
C VAL A 337 -3.66 10.91 4.67
N ALA A 338 -3.30 10.85 3.39
CA ALA A 338 -3.17 12.06 2.56
C ALA A 338 -4.49 12.83 2.46
N LEU A 339 -5.62 12.12 2.33
CA LEU A 339 -6.94 12.73 2.30
C LEU A 339 -7.27 13.41 3.64
N MET A 340 -7.03 12.71 4.76
CA MET A 340 -7.30 13.26 6.09
C MET A 340 -6.44 14.47 6.39
N GLU A 341 -5.17 14.45 6.03
CA GLU A 341 -4.28 15.60 6.14
C GLU A 341 -4.73 16.78 5.27
N ALA A 342 -5.16 16.52 4.03
CA ALA A 342 -5.59 17.57 3.11
C ALA A 342 -6.98 18.16 3.43
N LEU A 343 -7.80 17.49 4.25
CA LEU A 343 -9.21 17.80 4.43
C LEU A 343 -9.48 19.22 4.97
N PRO A 344 -8.77 19.72 6.00
CA PRO A 344 -8.98 21.09 6.46
C PRO A 344 -8.65 22.12 5.37
N SER A 345 -7.53 21.92 4.66
CA SER A 345 -7.14 22.75 3.52
C SER A 345 -8.17 22.71 2.39
N TYR A 346 -8.80 21.55 2.14
CA TYR A 346 -9.86 21.43 1.13
C TYR A 346 -11.09 22.24 1.49
N LEU A 347 -11.55 22.15 2.73
CA LEU A 347 -12.70 22.92 3.22
C LEU A 347 -12.39 24.43 3.17
N GLY A 348 -11.19 24.84 3.58
CA GLY A 348 -10.74 26.22 3.47
C GLY A 348 -10.67 26.71 2.03
N PHE A 349 -10.20 25.85 1.11
CA PHE A 349 -10.19 26.13 -0.33
C PHE A 349 -11.62 26.33 -0.88
N LEU A 350 -12.58 25.48 -0.52
CA LEU A 350 -13.98 25.69 -0.91
C LEU A 350 -14.53 27.02 -0.39
N HIS A 351 -14.20 27.39 0.85
CA HIS A 351 -14.64 28.63 1.47
C HIS A 351 -14.07 29.86 0.76
N VAL A 352 -12.75 29.88 0.50
CA VAL A 352 -12.06 30.98 -0.21
C VAL A 352 -12.63 31.19 -1.63
N TYR A 353 -13.05 30.11 -2.30
CA TYR A 353 -13.69 30.19 -3.62
C TYR A 353 -15.20 30.47 -3.57
N GLY A 354 -15.79 30.70 -2.39
CA GLY A 354 -17.22 30.99 -2.22
C GLY A 354 -18.15 29.80 -2.50
N LEU A 355 -17.60 28.59 -2.55
CA LEU A 355 -18.36 27.36 -2.80
C LEU A 355 -19.11 26.86 -1.56
N ILE A 356 -18.71 27.33 -0.38
CA ILE A 356 -19.41 27.14 0.90
C ILE A 356 -19.35 28.42 1.74
N GLU A 357 -20.37 28.62 2.57
CA GLU A 357 -20.42 29.73 3.52
C GLU A 357 -19.56 29.45 4.76
N ASN A 358 -19.32 30.47 5.59
CA ASN A 358 -18.47 30.33 6.79
C ASN A 358 -19.08 29.37 7.83
N ASP A 359 -20.40 29.40 8.02
CA ASP A 359 -21.09 28.48 8.93
C ASP A 359 -21.02 27.03 8.45
N GLU A 360 -21.08 26.81 7.14
CA GLU A 360 -20.89 25.51 6.52
C GLU A 360 -19.45 25.00 6.65
N PHE A 361 -18.45 25.87 6.48
CA PHE A 361 -17.03 25.57 6.70
C PHE A 361 -16.76 25.11 8.14
N GLU A 362 -17.11 25.93 9.14
CA GLU A 362 -16.94 25.63 10.56
C GLU A 362 -17.72 24.38 10.98
N GLY A 363 -18.96 24.25 10.50
CA GLY A 363 -19.80 23.10 10.77
C GLY A 363 -19.25 21.79 10.18
N ALA A 364 -18.65 21.84 9.00
CA ALA A 364 -18.00 20.69 8.36
C ALA A 364 -16.76 20.26 9.14
N LEU A 365 -15.87 21.19 9.50
CA LEU A 365 -14.68 20.90 10.30
C LEU A 365 -15.04 20.25 11.65
N ALA A 366 -15.97 20.86 12.39
CA ALA A 366 -16.42 20.33 13.67
C ALA A 366 -17.07 18.94 13.54
N SER A 367 -17.81 18.70 12.46
CA SER A 367 -18.45 17.41 12.22
C SER A 367 -17.47 16.30 11.82
N LEU A 368 -16.35 16.64 11.16
CA LEU A 368 -15.38 15.67 10.64
C LEU A 368 -14.20 15.45 11.59
N ALA A 369 -13.94 16.37 12.53
CA ALA A 369 -12.90 16.25 13.55
C ALA A 369 -12.88 14.90 14.31
N PRO A 370 -14.02 14.31 14.72
CA PRO A 370 -13.99 12.98 15.34
C PRO A 370 -13.39 11.89 14.45
N LEU A 371 -13.60 11.94 13.13
CA LEU A 371 -13.01 10.96 12.20
C LEU A 371 -11.49 11.10 12.13
N LYS A 372 -10.97 12.32 12.28
CA LYS A 372 -9.52 12.53 12.42
C LYS A 372 -8.99 11.83 13.66
N ASP A 373 -9.69 11.90 14.80
CA ASP A 373 -9.26 11.22 16.02
C ASP A 373 -9.26 9.70 15.85
N ASP A 374 -10.27 9.15 15.18
CA ASP A 374 -10.37 7.71 14.88
C ASP A 374 -9.22 7.25 13.97
N VAL A 375 -8.95 7.97 12.87
CA VAL A 375 -7.84 7.67 11.96
C VAL A 375 -6.49 7.78 12.68
N VAL A 376 -6.25 8.87 13.43
CA VAL A 376 -5.02 9.03 14.22
C VAL A 376 -4.87 7.88 15.23
N GLY A 377 -5.95 7.46 15.89
CA GLY A 377 -5.96 6.33 16.81
C GLY A 377 -5.50 5.03 16.15
N LEU A 378 -5.95 4.75 14.93
CA LEU A 378 -5.56 3.56 14.17
C LEU A 378 -4.07 3.56 13.80
N PHE A 379 -3.52 4.71 13.40
CA PHE A 379 -2.13 4.81 12.96
C PHE A 379 -1.13 4.90 14.12
N LYS A 380 -1.55 5.29 15.34
CA LYS A 380 -0.67 5.33 16.53
C LYS A 380 -0.01 3.99 16.87
N SER A 381 -0.66 2.86 16.55
CA SER A 381 -0.12 1.53 16.79
C SER A 381 0.66 0.96 15.60
N ARG A 382 0.72 1.68 14.47
CA ARG A 382 1.38 1.23 13.24
C ARG A 382 2.76 1.87 13.10
N PRO A 383 3.73 1.20 12.44
CA PRO A 383 5.08 1.75 12.24
C PRO A 383 5.08 3.13 11.57
N GLU A 384 4.26 3.33 10.54
CA GLU A 384 4.14 4.59 9.81
C GLU A 384 3.53 5.73 10.67
N GLY A 385 2.95 5.40 11.83
CA GLY A 385 2.34 6.33 12.78
C GLY A 385 3.25 7.47 13.20
N SER A 386 4.56 7.23 13.32
CA SER A 386 5.57 8.23 13.69
C SER A 386 5.62 9.41 12.71
N VAL A 387 5.34 9.16 11.43
CA VAL A 387 5.37 10.17 10.37
C VAL A 387 3.97 10.71 10.09
N VAL A 388 2.98 9.84 9.96
CA VAL A 388 1.66 10.23 9.47
C VAL A 388 0.82 10.94 10.53
N VAL A 389 0.91 10.55 11.80
CA VAL A 389 0.10 11.15 12.87
C VAL A 389 0.45 12.63 13.09
N PRO A 390 1.73 13.02 13.25
CA PRO A 390 2.08 14.43 13.40
C PRO A 390 1.77 15.28 12.16
N ALA A 391 1.72 14.67 10.97
CA ALA A 391 1.33 15.37 9.75
C ALA A 391 -0.17 15.71 9.77
N ILE A 392 -1.03 14.74 10.08
CA ILE A 392 -2.48 14.96 10.20
C ILE A 392 -2.76 15.97 11.32
N GLU A 393 -2.22 15.78 12.53
CA GLU A 393 -2.52 16.65 13.67
C GLU A 393 -2.17 18.11 13.38
N ARG A 394 -1.00 18.37 12.77
CA ARG A 394 -0.55 19.72 12.40
C ARG A 394 -1.47 20.43 11.42
N GLU A 395 -1.97 19.74 10.39
CA GLU A 395 -2.84 20.37 9.39
C GLU A 395 -4.24 20.65 9.95
N TRP A 396 -4.72 19.81 10.87
CA TRP A 396 -5.98 20.06 11.57
C TRP A 396 -5.87 21.20 12.58
N GLU A 397 -4.74 21.34 13.28
CA GLU A 397 -4.47 22.49 14.16
C GLU A 397 -4.36 23.82 13.40
N ARG A 398 -3.88 23.80 12.15
CA ARG A 398 -3.84 24.99 11.27
C ARG A 398 -5.20 25.37 10.70
N GLY A 399 -6.08 24.38 10.53
CA GLY A 399 -7.40 24.54 9.92
C GLY A 399 -8.51 24.97 10.88
N THR A 400 -8.28 24.83 12.19
CA THR A 400 -9.11 25.38 13.28
C THR A 400 -8.59 26.73 13.73
#